data_AF-A0A5B2TL49-F1
#
_entry.id   AF-A0A5B2TL49-F1
#
_cell.length_a   1.000
_cell.length_b   1.000
_cell.length_c   1.000
_cell.angle_alpha   90.00
_cell.angle_beta   90.00
_cell.angle_gamma   90.00
#
_symmetry.space_group_name_H-M   'P 1'
#
loop_
_entity.id
_entity.type
_entity.pdbx_description
1 polymer ?
#
loop_
_entity_poly.entity_id
_entity_poly.type
_entity_poly.pdbx_seq_one_letter_code
_entity_poly.pdbx_strand_id
1 'polypeptide(L)'
;MNDIGHSADKARAGEMPLRALSATLHGSHRAYEQARHLTADRFLRIEFAELAEKRAKMAHDLDELLPGGADQKPVPPLSTVHRVFLDLKGNLFRQGRARILREVVRNEAALEDIFDEVLEAELPPTARPLLQRQHRQVRATRDRYAAMLDEDGDPLPAPSGHGIIASFNRLTQPITSNPILSAIVVTAVSALTARLLRSRRY
;
A
#
# COMPACT_ATOMS: atom_id res chain seq x y z
N MET A 1 9.87 -39.19 18.48
CA MET A 1 8.56 -38.63 18.89
C MET A 1 8.77 -37.20 19.41
N ASN A 2 9.13 -36.23 18.54
CA ASN A 2 9.49 -34.86 18.94
C ASN A 2 8.96 -33.75 17.98
N ASP A 3 8.11 -34.10 17.01
CA ASP A 3 7.73 -33.21 15.91
C ASP A 3 6.58 -32.24 16.26
N ILE A 4 5.74 -32.64 17.23
CA ILE A 4 4.53 -31.89 17.61
C ILE A 4 4.89 -30.59 18.36
N GLY A 5 5.93 -30.61 19.19
CA GLY A 5 6.38 -29.43 19.94
C GLY A 5 7.00 -28.36 19.05
N HIS A 6 7.79 -28.77 18.05
CA HIS A 6 8.49 -27.85 17.14
C HIS A 6 7.52 -27.12 16.19
N SER A 7 6.46 -27.81 15.74
CA SER A 7 5.43 -27.20 14.89
C SER A 7 4.55 -26.18 15.66
N ALA A 8 4.23 -26.46 16.92
CA ALA A 8 3.44 -25.57 17.77
C ALA A 8 4.19 -24.29 18.15
N ASP A 9 5.49 -24.38 18.45
CA ASP A 9 6.31 -23.20 18.73
C ASP A 9 6.54 -22.33 17.49
N LYS A 10 6.68 -22.94 16.30
CA LYS A 10 6.74 -22.20 15.03
C LYS A 10 5.44 -21.48 14.71
N ALA A 11 4.30 -22.12 14.92
CA ALA A 11 2.99 -21.49 14.74
C ALA A 11 2.87 -20.23 15.62
N ARG A 12 3.29 -20.31 16.91
CA ARG A 12 3.30 -19.17 17.83
C ARG A 12 4.26 -18.06 17.42
N ALA A 13 5.41 -18.39 16.83
CA ALA A 13 6.36 -17.39 16.34
C ALA A 13 5.79 -16.55 15.19
N GLY A 14 5.04 -17.17 14.28
CA GLY A 14 4.38 -16.51 13.16
C GLY A 14 3.14 -15.68 13.54
N GLU A 15 2.54 -15.94 14.70
CA GLU A 15 1.36 -15.20 15.17
C GLU A 15 1.69 -13.75 15.56
N MET A 16 2.86 -13.49 16.15
CA MET A 16 3.25 -12.17 16.63
C MET A 16 3.30 -11.11 15.51
N PRO A 17 3.98 -11.37 14.37
CA PRO A 17 3.96 -10.47 13.21
C PRO A 17 2.56 -10.26 12.63
N LEU A 18 1.75 -11.33 12.52
CA LEU A 18 0.37 -11.24 12.01
C LEU A 18 -0.51 -10.35 12.89
N ARG A 19 -0.40 -10.49 14.21
CA ARG A 19 -1.15 -9.68 15.16
C ARG A 19 -0.71 -8.21 15.12
N ALA A 20 0.60 -7.95 14.99
CA ALA A 20 1.13 -6.60 14.82
C ALA A 20 0.61 -5.92 13.53
N LEU A 21 0.55 -6.67 12.42
CA LEU A 21 -0.01 -6.20 11.16
C LEU A 21 -1.52 -5.93 11.26
N SER A 22 -2.30 -6.84 11.87
CA SER A 22 -3.72 -6.59 12.15
C SER A 22 -3.92 -5.30 12.96
N ALA A 23 -3.17 -5.12 14.05
CA ALA A 23 -3.24 -3.91 14.87
C ALA A 23 -2.90 -2.64 14.06
N THR A 24 -1.93 -2.72 13.15
CA THR A 24 -1.56 -1.64 12.24
C THR A 24 -2.69 -1.30 11.27
N LEU A 25 -3.33 -2.31 10.66
CA LEU A 25 -4.47 -2.13 9.76
C LEU A 25 -5.68 -1.51 10.48
N HIS A 26 -5.97 -1.93 11.71
CA HIS A 26 -6.97 -1.29 12.57
C HIS A 26 -6.61 0.17 12.87
N GLY A 27 -5.33 0.47 13.09
CA GLY A 27 -4.83 1.83 13.24
C GLY A 27 -5.05 2.68 12.00
N SER A 28 -4.72 2.12 10.83
CA SER A 28 -4.92 2.73 9.51
C SER A 28 -6.40 3.04 9.24
N HIS A 29 -7.29 2.08 9.50
CA HIS A 29 -8.73 2.27 9.40
C HIS A 29 -9.18 3.48 10.23
N ARG A 30 -8.84 3.53 11.52
CA ARG A 30 -9.21 4.65 12.40
C ARG A 30 -8.63 5.99 11.93
N ALA A 31 -7.43 5.98 11.36
CA ALA A 31 -6.80 7.19 10.86
C ALA A 31 -7.53 7.74 9.62
N TYR A 32 -7.90 6.88 8.67
CA TYR A 32 -8.67 7.29 7.50
C TYR A 32 -10.10 7.68 7.85
N GLU A 33 -10.72 7.02 8.83
CA GLU A 33 -12.02 7.47 9.35
C GLU A 33 -11.95 8.83 10.02
N GLN A 34 -10.88 9.11 10.76
CA GLN A 34 -10.70 10.46 11.27
C GLN A 34 -10.46 11.45 10.12
N ALA A 35 -9.63 11.10 9.14
CA ALA A 35 -9.28 11.95 8.01
C ALA A 35 -10.50 12.35 7.17
N ARG A 36 -11.45 11.42 6.91
CA ARG A 36 -12.67 11.74 6.15
C ARG A 36 -13.53 12.79 6.86
N HIS A 37 -13.50 12.84 8.19
CA HIS A 37 -14.25 13.82 8.98
C HIS A 37 -13.55 15.18 9.06
N LEU A 38 -12.22 15.22 8.94
CA LEU A 38 -11.43 16.44 9.05
C LEU A 38 -11.21 17.16 7.72
N THR A 39 -11.26 16.44 6.59
CA THR A 39 -11.05 17.04 5.27
C THR A 39 -12.26 17.83 4.78
N ALA A 40 -12.01 19.06 4.30
CA ALA A 40 -13.02 19.86 3.61
C ALA A 40 -13.22 19.42 2.14
N ASP A 41 -12.21 18.80 1.53
CA ASP A 41 -12.26 18.32 0.14
C ASP A 41 -13.20 17.11 0.02
N ARG A 42 -14.27 17.26 -0.78
CA ARG A 42 -15.27 16.21 -1.00
C ARG A 42 -14.68 14.97 -1.66
N PHE A 43 -13.75 15.13 -2.58
CA PHE A 43 -13.08 14.01 -3.23
C PHE A 43 -12.27 13.23 -2.20
N LEU A 44 -11.40 13.90 -1.44
CA LEU A 44 -10.59 13.24 -0.41
C LEU A 44 -11.44 12.57 0.67
N ARG A 45 -12.64 13.10 0.97
CA ARG A 45 -13.57 12.46 1.91
C ARG A 45 -14.07 11.10 1.43
N ILE A 46 -14.45 11.00 0.15
CA ILE A 46 -14.89 9.74 -0.46
C ILE A 46 -13.73 8.74 -0.45
N GLU A 47 -12.58 9.22 -0.91
CA GLU A 47 -11.34 8.46 -0.95
C GLU A 47 -10.92 7.88 0.41
N PHE A 48 -10.98 8.69 1.47
CA PHE A 48 -10.69 8.21 2.82
C PHE A 48 -11.71 7.23 3.37
N ALA A 49 -13.00 7.37 3.02
CA ALA A 49 -14.00 6.38 3.40
C ALA A 49 -13.72 5.03 2.74
N GLU A 50 -13.37 5.02 1.45
CA GLU A 50 -12.98 3.77 0.76
C GLU A 50 -11.73 3.14 1.37
N LEU A 51 -10.72 3.94 1.72
CA LEU A 51 -9.52 3.43 2.38
C LEU A 51 -9.83 2.86 3.75
N ALA A 52 -10.62 3.55 4.56
CA ALA A 52 -11.05 3.06 5.85
C ALA A 52 -11.75 1.70 5.74
N GLU A 53 -12.66 1.53 4.79
CA GLU A 53 -13.38 0.27 4.58
C GLU A 53 -12.43 -0.85 4.12
N LYS A 54 -11.53 -0.57 3.16
CA LYS A 54 -10.50 -1.53 2.72
C LYS A 54 -9.63 -1.98 3.89
N ARG A 55 -9.18 -1.07 4.75
CA ARG A 55 -8.34 -1.39 5.92
C ARG A 55 -9.09 -2.18 6.98
N ALA A 56 -10.35 -1.84 7.24
CA ALA A 56 -11.20 -2.60 8.16
C ALA A 56 -11.38 -4.03 7.68
N LYS A 57 -11.69 -4.21 6.38
CA LYS A 57 -11.82 -5.55 5.79
C LYS A 57 -10.52 -6.34 5.88
N MET A 58 -9.38 -5.72 5.54
CA MET A 58 -8.09 -6.41 5.63
C MET A 58 -7.77 -6.86 7.06
N ALA A 59 -8.03 -6.00 8.04
CA ALA A 59 -7.82 -6.30 9.45
C ALA A 59 -8.71 -7.44 9.92
N HIS A 60 -9.99 -7.42 9.53
CA HIS A 60 -10.95 -8.46 9.84
C HIS A 60 -10.55 -9.82 9.24
N ASP A 61 -10.21 -9.86 7.94
CA ASP A 61 -9.74 -11.07 7.27
C ASP A 61 -8.49 -11.66 7.98
N LEU A 62 -7.62 -10.81 8.56
CA LEU A 62 -6.46 -11.26 9.36
C LEU A 62 -6.86 -11.78 10.74
N ASP A 63 -7.78 -11.10 11.41
CA ASP A 63 -8.25 -11.48 12.74
C ASP A 63 -8.92 -12.86 12.72
N GLU A 64 -9.59 -13.24 11.62
CA GLU A 64 -10.16 -14.58 11.41
C GLU A 64 -9.10 -15.70 11.36
N LEU A 65 -7.86 -15.37 10.99
CA LEU A 65 -6.76 -16.34 10.96
C LEU A 65 -6.05 -16.50 12.31
N LEU A 66 -6.29 -15.59 13.26
CA LEU A 66 -5.60 -15.55 14.53
C LEU A 66 -6.38 -16.33 15.60
N PRO A 67 -5.75 -17.26 16.34
CA PRO A 67 -6.44 -17.97 17.41
C PRO A 67 -6.90 -16.99 18.51
N GLY A 68 -8.19 -17.06 18.86
CA GLY A 68 -8.87 -16.14 19.78
C GLY A 68 -9.11 -14.73 19.24
N GLY A 69 -8.97 -14.52 17.93
CA GLY A 69 -9.38 -13.30 17.24
C GLY A 69 -8.58 -12.05 17.61
N ALA A 70 -9.20 -10.90 17.34
CA ALA A 70 -8.65 -9.57 17.49
C ALA A 70 -8.33 -9.17 18.95
N ASP A 71 -8.84 -9.90 19.95
CA ASP A 71 -8.79 -9.51 21.36
C ASP A 71 -7.48 -9.91 22.06
N GLN A 72 -6.74 -10.87 21.49
CA GLN A 72 -5.42 -11.28 21.99
C GLN A 72 -4.28 -10.52 21.29
N LYS A 73 -4.38 -9.20 21.17
CA LYS A 73 -3.41 -8.35 20.45
C LYS A 73 -2.11 -8.16 21.26
N PRO A 74 -0.95 -8.71 20.85
CA PRO A 74 0.32 -8.07 21.12
C PRO A 74 0.23 -6.66 20.56
N VAL A 75 0.36 -5.70 21.45
CA VAL A 75 0.48 -4.30 21.08
C VAL A 75 1.85 -4.20 20.39
N PRO A 76 1.93 -3.97 19.06
CA PRO A 76 3.21 -3.61 18.45
C PRO A 76 3.78 -2.43 19.24
N PRO A 77 5.12 -2.29 19.35
CA PRO A 77 5.71 -1.17 20.05
C PRO A 77 5.01 0.09 19.56
N LEU A 78 4.35 0.78 20.49
CA LEU A 78 3.35 1.81 20.20
C LEU A 78 3.90 2.84 19.20
N SER A 79 5.22 3.02 19.20
CA SER A 79 6.02 3.86 18.30
C SER A 79 5.88 3.55 16.81
N THR A 80 5.82 2.29 16.37
CA THR A 80 5.75 1.95 14.93
C THR A 80 4.35 2.22 14.39
N VAL A 81 3.32 1.81 15.12
CA VAL A 81 1.92 2.06 14.71
C VAL A 81 1.53 3.53 14.87
N HIS A 82 2.02 4.25 15.90
CA HIS A 82 1.74 5.68 16.02
C HIS A 82 2.40 6.49 14.90
N ARG A 83 3.68 6.25 14.57
CA ARG A 83 4.39 7.09 13.58
C ARG A 83 3.79 7.02 12.18
N VAL A 84 3.26 5.87 11.77
CA VAL A 84 2.68 5.71 10.42
C VAL A 84 1.41 6.54 10.23
N PHE A 85 0.67 6.89 11.29
CA PHE A 85 -0.65 7.52 11.12
C PHE A 85 -0.89 8.79 11.95
N LEU A 86 0.13 9.28 12.69
CA LEU A 86 0.02 10.51 13.49
C LEU A 86 -0.19 11.77 12.63
N ASP A 87 0.39 11.83 11.43
CA ASP A 87 0.34 13.02 10.58
C ASP A 87 -1.05 13.26 9.98
N LEU A 88 -1.84 12.20 9.78
CA LEU A 88 -3.24 12.28 9.35
C LEU A 88 -4.18 12.85 10.43
N LYS A 89 -3.73 13.03 11.68
CA LYS A 89 -4.54 13.56 12.79
C LYS A 89 -4.31 15.06 13.07
N GLY A 90 -3.37 15.71 12.38
CA GLY A 90 -2.93 17.08 12.69
C GLY A 90 -3.23 18.14 11.61
N ASN A 91 -2.49 19.25 11.68
CA ASN A 91 -2.52 20.43 10.77
C ASN A 91 -2.32 20.12 9.27
N LEU A 92 -2.17 18.85 8.88
CA LEU A 92 -1.99 18.37 7.50
C LEU A 92 -3.08 18.88 6.57
N PHE A 93 -4.34 18.88 7.00
CA PHE A 93 -5.47 19.33 6.15
C PHE A 93 -5.46 20.82 5.84
N ARG A 94 -4.63 21.62 6.55
CA ARG A 94 -4.42 23.05 6.25
C ARG A 94 -3.30 23.29 5.23
N GLN A 95 -2.54 22.25 4.86
CA GLN A 95 -1.35 22.35 4.02
C GLN A 95 -1.61 22.04 2.52
N GLY A 96 -2.88 21.97 2.12
CA GLY A 96 -3.28 21.76 0.73
C GLY A 96 -3.31 20.28 0.28
N ARG A 97 -4.03 20.03 -0.81
CA ARG A 97 -4.33 18.69 -1.34
C ARG A 97 -3.08 17.87 -1.64
N ALA A 98 -2.10 18.44 -2.35
CA ALA A 98 -0.86 17.73 -2.69
C ALA A 98 -0.07 17.27 -1.45
N ARG A 99 -0.11 18.03 -0.35
CA ARG A 99 0.54 17.61 0.90
C ARG A 99 -0.18 16.43 1.54
N ILE A 100 -1.52 16.42 1.50
CA ILE A 100 -2.33 15.30 1.98
C ILE A 100 -2.06 14.05 1.14
N LEU A 101 -2.07 14.16 -0.19
CA LEU A 101 -1.80 13.02 -1.09
C LEU A 101 -0.39 12.44 -0.86
N ARG A 102 0.65 13.28 -0.70
CA ARG A 102 2.01 12.83 -0.35
C ARG A 102 2.05 12.04 0.95
N GLU A 103 1.27 12.49 1.92
CA GLU A 103 1.19 11.85 3.22
C GLU A 103 0.49 10.48 3.14
N VAL A 104 -0.57 10.36 2.33
CA VAL A 104 -1.17 9.06 2.03
C VAL A 104 -0.16 8.13 1.38
N VAL A 105 0.57 8.57 0.34
CA VAL A 105 1.60 7.77 -0.32
C VAL A 105 2.67 7.29 0.68
N ARG A 106 3.14 8.17 1.55
CA ARG A 106 4.12 7.84 2.60
C ARG A 106 3.60 6.75 3.54
N ASN A 107 2.36 6.85 3.96
CA ASN A 107 1.76 5.91 4.92
C ASN A 107 1.46 4.56 4.28
N GLU A 108 1.06 4.56 3.01
CA GLU A 108 0.86 3.34 2.24
C GLU A 108 2.19 2.62 1.94
N ALA A 109 3.25 3.35 1.64
CA ALA A 109 4.60 2.77 1.52
C ALA A 109 5.08 2.15 2.84
N ALA A 110 4.90 2.85 3.97
CA ALA A 110 5.29 2.30 5.27
C ALA A 110 4.46 1.05 5.66
N LEU A 111 3.18 1.00 5.28
CA LEU A 111 2.37 -0.21 5.47
C LEU A 111 2.85 -1.35 4.57
N GLU A 112 3.26 -1.05 3.32
CA GLU A 112 3.86 -2.00 2.40
C GLU A 112 5.13 -2.64 2.98
N ASP A 113 6.03 -1.84 3.54
CA ASP A 113 7.26 -2.34 4.19
C ASP A 113 6.93 -3.31 5.34
N ILE A 114 5.90 -3.04 6.13
CA ILE A 114 5.43 -3.95 7.19
C ILE A 114 4.88 -5.26 6.59
N PHE A 115 4.18 -5.19 5.45
CA PHE A 115 3.75 -6.41 4.74
C PHE A 115 4.96 -7.24 4.27
N ASP A 116 6.00 -6.60 3.75
CA ASP A 116 7.21 -7.28 3.31
C ASP A 116 7.92 -7.96 4.50
N GLU A 117 8.12 -7.26 5.62
CA GLU A 117 8.67 -7.82 6.86
C GLU A 117 7.87 -9.05 7.35
N VAL A 118 6.54 -8.96 7.34
CA VAL A 118 5.67 -10.06 7.77
C VAL A 118 5.70 -11.24 6.79
N LEU A 119 5.81 -10.98 5.49
CA LEU A 119 5.91 -12.04 4.48
C LEU A 119 7.24 -12.80 4.53
N GLU A 120 8.30 -12.18 5.03
CA GLU A 120 9.59 -12.82 5.31
C GLU A 120 9.58 -13.72 6.55
N ALA A 121 8.63 -13.51 7.46
CA ALA A 121 8.47 -14.35 8.65
C ALA A 121 7.98 -15.78 8.31
N GLU A 122 8.16 -16.69 9.27
CA GLU A 122 7.50 -17.99 9.24
C GLU A 122 5.99 -17.78 9.50
N LEU A 123 5.16 -18.10 8.50
CA LEU A 123 3.72 -17.84 8.53
C LEU A 123 2.93 -19.16 8.43
N PRO A 124 1.72 -19.21 9.03
CA PRO A 124 0.76 -20.28 8.74
C PRO A 124 0.50 -20.39 7.23
N PRO A 125 0.37 -21.61 6.67
CA PRO A 125 0.17 -21.81 5.23
C PRO A 125 -1.05 -21.07 4.67
N THR A 126 -2.08 -20.90 5.50
CA THR A 126 -3.33 -20.20 5.15
C THR A 126 -3.18 -18.68 5.10
N ALA A 127 -2.21 -18.11 5.83
CA ALA A 127 -2.02 -16.66 5.94
C ALA A 127 -1.28 -16.07 4.73
N ARG A 128 -0.30 -16.78 4.18
CA ARG A 128 0.57 -16.27 3.11
C ARG A 128 -0.21 -15.82 1.86
N PRO A 129 -1.18 -16.58 1.31
CA PRO A 129 -1.95 -16.15 0.14
C PRO A 129 -2.82 -14.91 0.42
N LEU A 130 -3.37 -14.80 1.64
CA LEU A 130 -4.13 -13.64 2.08
C LEU A 130 -3.25 -12.39 2.10
N LEU A 131 -2.10 -12.48 2.78
CA LEU A 131 -1.16 -11.37 2.92
C LEU A 131 -0.62 -10.90 1.57
N GLN A 132 -0.25 -11.80 0.67
CA GLN A 132 0.21 -11.43 -0.67
C GLN A 132 -0.87 -10.67 -1.47
N ARG A 133 -2.13 -11.04 -1.32
CA ARG A 133 -3.24 -10.33 -1.96
C ARG A 133 -3.40 -8.93 -1.37
N GLN A 134 -3.42 -8.82 -0.05
CA GLN A 134 -3.58 -7.53 0.63
C GLN A 134 -2.37 -6.60 0.37
N HIS A 135 -1.15 -7.15 0.37
CA HIS A 135 0.07 -6.43 0.00
C HIS A 135 -0.04 -5.80 -1.40
N ARG A 136 -0.49 -6.57 -2.41
CA ARG A 136 -0.74 -6.02 -3.75
C ARG A 136 -1.78 -4.90 -3.76
N GLN A 137 -2.82 -4.99 -2.92
CA GLN A 137 -3.84 -3.95 -2.80
C GLN A 137 -3.29 -2.67 -2.15
N VAL A 138 -2.41 -2.79 -1.15
CA VAL A 138 -1.69 -1.66 -0.52
C VAL A 138 -0.82 -0.96 -1.57
N ARG A 139 0.00 -1.71 -2.29
CA ARG A 139 0.86 -1.19 -3.36
C ARG A 139 0.05 -0.47 -4.44
N ALA A 140 -1.01 -1.10 -4.95
CA ALA A 140 -1.88 -0.49 -5.96
C ALA A 140 -2.54 0.81 -5.44
N THR A 141 -2.85 0.87 -4.15
CA THR A 141 -3.36 2.09 -3.51
C THR A 141 -2.30 3.19 -3.50
N ARG A 142 -1.09 2.89 -3.01
CA ARG A 142 0.05 3.82 -3.02
C ARG A 142 0.28 4.39 -4.42
N ASP A 143 0.37 3.51 -5.42
CA ASP A 143 0.66 3.89 -6.80
C ASP A 143 -0.43 4.79 -7.38
N ARG A 144 -1.70 4.54 -7.04
CA ARG A 144 -2.82 5.40 -7.46
C ARG A 144 -2.71 6.82 -6.87
N TYR A 145 -2.40 6.95 -5.58
CA TYR A 145 -2.22 8.27 -4.96
C TYR A 145 -0.95 8.98 -5.45
N ALA A 146 0.10 8.23 -5.79
CA ALA A 146 1.29 8.79 -6.43
C ALA A 146 0.97 9.36 -7.81
N ALA A 147 0.18 8.65 -8.63
CA ALA A 147 -0.27 9.15 -9.92
C ALA A 147 -1.09 10.46 -9.79
N MET A 148 -1.97 10.56 -8.78
CA MET A 148 -2.71 11.80 -8.51
C MET A 148 -1.80 12.99 -8.17
N LEU A 149 -0.65 12.75 -7.53
CA LEU A 149 0.32 13.82 -7.24
C LEU A 149 1.02 14.34 -8.50
N ASP A 150 1.31 13.45 -9.43
CA ASP A 150 1.98 13.80 -10.69
C ASP A 150 1.03 14.60 -11.62
N GLU A 151 -0.28 14.33 -11.53
CA GLU A 151 -1.33 15.08 -12.24
C GLU A 151 -1.60 16.47 -11.63
N ASP A 152 -1.56 16.61 -10.30
CA ASP A 152 -1.81 17.86 -9.55
C ASP A 152 -0.60 18.84 -9.56
N GLY A 153 0.30 18.73 -10.55
CA GLY A 153 1.64 19.32 -10.63
C GLY A 153 1.81 20.80 -10.23
N ASP A 154 1.98 21.04 -8.93
CA ASP A 154 2.72 22.20 -8.41
C ASP A 154 4.22 21.82 -8.33
N PRO A 155 5.15 22.61 -8.91
CA PRO A 155 6.58 22.36 -8.78
C PRO A 155 6.96 22.37 -7.30
N LEU A 156 7.56 21.27 -6.84
CA LEU A 156 8.06 21.13 -5.47
C LEU A 156 8.99 22.33 -5.14
N PRO A 157 8.81 23.04 -4.01
CA PRO A 157 9.93 23.80 -3.47
C PRO A 157 11.05 22.80 -3.17
N ALA A 158 12.22 23.04 -3.77
CA ALA A 158 13.39 22.20 -3.60
C ALA A 158 13.66 21.96 -2.10
N PRO A 159 14.10 20.76 -1.71
CA PRO A 159 14.49 20.50 -0.33
C PRO A 159 15.65 21.44 0.02
N SER A 160 15.38 22.39 0.92
CA SER A 160 16.39 23.22 1.58
C SER A 160 17.25 22.32 2.48
N GLY A 161 18.21 21.62 1.89
CA GLY A 161 19.12 20.74 2.58
C GLY A 161 20.33 20.45 1.71
N HIS A 162 21.47 21.05 2.07
CA HIS A 162 22.78 20.67 1.56
C HIS A 162 22.99 19.16 1.77
N GLY A 163 23.02 18.38 0.70
CA GLY A 163 23.30 16.95 0.74
C GLY A 163 23.59 16.39 -0.65
N ILE A 164 24.74 15.73 -0.80
CA ILE A 164 25.41 15.38 -2.07
C ILE A 164 24.70 14.26 -2.88
N ILE A 165 23.46 13.88 -2.55
CA ILE A 165 22.80 12.68 -3.12
C ILE A 165 21.73 13.00 -4.20
N ALA A 166 21.40 14.27 -4.43
CA ALA A 166 20.33 14.64 -5.39
C ALA A 166 20.70 14.56 -6.89
N SER A 167 21.92 14.16 -7.24
CA SER A 167 22.43 14.31 -8.62
C SER A 167 22.37 13.06 -9.50
N PHE A 168 21.97 11.88 -9.00
CA PHE A 168 22.14 10.63 -9.77
C PHE A 168 20.91 10.14 -10.56
N ASN A 169 19.71 10.68 -10.35
CA ASN A 169 18.52 10.26 -11.12
C ASN A 169 18.15 11.18 -12.30
N ARG A 170 19.09 12.05 -12.73
CA ARG A 170 18.94 12.96 -13.87
C ARG A 170 19.78 12.53 -15.08
N LEU A 171 19.76 11.24 -15.42
CA LEU A 171 20.47 10.73 -16.60
C LEU A 171 19.62 9.82 -17.52
N THR A 172 18.31 9.66 -17.28
CA THR A 172 17.46 8.76 -18.10
C THR A 172 16.17 9.36 -18.62
N GLN A 173 15.99 10.68 -18.61
CA GLN A 173 14.90 11.29 -19.39
C GLN A 173 15.43 11.91 -20.70
N PRO A 174 15.09 11.37 -21.88
CA PRO A 174 15.12 12.14 -23.10
C PRO A 174 13.92 13.09 -23.13
N ILE A 175 14.21 14.38 -23.08
CA ILE A 175 13.30 15.46 -23.44
C ILE A 175 13.33 15.59 -24.97
N THR A 176 12.21 15.40 -25.67
CA THR A 176 12.01 16.10 -26.94
C THR A 176 10.56 16.53 -27.11
N SER A 177 10.33 17.84 -26.98
CA SER A 177 9.15 18.53 -27.50
C SER A 177 9.37 18.80 -29.00
N ASN A 178 8.72 18.03 -29.88
CA ASN A 178 8.16 18.49 -31.17
C ASN A 178 7.34 17.36 -31.83
N PRO A 179 6.16 17.66 -32.42
CA PRO A 179 5.23 16.65 -32.91
C PRO A 179 5.48 16.38 -34.40
N ILE A 180 6.22 15.33 -34.71
CA ILE A 180 6.21 14.52 -35.95
C ILE A 180 7.24 13.42 -35.64
N LEU A 181 6.82 12.15 -35.70
CA LEU A 181 7.56 10.96 -35.28
C LEU A 181 7.45 10.61 -33.78
N SER A 182 6.40 9.88 -33.43
CA SER A 182 6.54 8.47 -33.02
C SER A 182 5.21 7.97 -32.49
N ALA A 183 4.44 7.37 -33.39
CA ALA A 183 3.51 6.32 -33.01
C ALA A 183 4.33 5.17 -32.45
N ILE A 184 3.95 4.64 -31.29
CA ILE A 184 3.87 3.19 -31.01
C ILE A 184 2.79 3.03 -29.94
N VAL A 185 1.65 2.57 -30.42
CA VAL A 185 0.61 1.87 -29.68
C VAL A 185 1.20 0.53 -29.23
N VAL A 186 1.12 0.19 -27.94
CA VAL A 186 1.29 -1.21 -27.51
C VAL A 186 -0.07 -1.73 -27.04
N THR A 187 -0.61 -2.53 -27.94
CA THR A 187 -1.87 -3.30 -27.92
C THR A 187 -1.98 -4.29 -26.78
N ALA A 188 -3.15 -4.29 -26.14
CA ALA A 188 -3.73 -5.47 -25.53
C ALA A 188 -4.13 -6.48 -26.60
N VAL A 189 -3.47 -7.65 -26.70
CA VAL A 189 -4.03 -8.87 -27.31
C VAL A 189 -3.31 -10.11 -26.78
N SER A 190 -4.00 -10.95 -26.01
CA SER A 190 -3.65 -12.38 -25.84
C SER A 190 -4.89 -13.27 -25.76
N ALA A 191 -5.89 -13.04 -26.62
CA ALA A 191 -7.01 -13.97 -26.80
C ALA A 191 -7.72 -13.80 -28.16
N LEU A 192 -6.98 -13.70 -29.28
CA LEU A 192 -7.62 -13.76 -30.61
C LEU A 192 -6.71 -14.29 -31.73
N THR A 193 -5.75 -15.19 -31.45
CA THR A 193 -4.91 -15.82 -32.49
C THR A 193 -5.35 -17.23 -32.89
N ALA A 194 -6.37 -17.82 -32.26
CA ALA A 194 -6.77 -19.20 -32.54
C ALA A 194 -7.85 -19.38 -33.63
N ARG A 195 -8.52 -18.33 -34.12
CA ARG A 195 -9.70 -18.51 -35.00
C ARG A 195 -9.51 -18.15 -36.48
N LEU A 196 -8.39 -17.55 -36.90
CA LEU A 196 -8.19 -17.14 -38.29
C LEU A 196 -7.19 -17.98 -39.11
N LEU A 197 -6.47 -18.92 -38.50
CA LEU A 197 -5.58 -19.84 -39.24
C LEU A 197 -6.27 -21.09 -39.81
N ARG A 198 -7.61 -21.21 -39.69
CA ARG A 198 -8.38 -22.37 -40.19
C ARG A 198 -9.22 -22.10 -41.45
N SER A 199 -8.84 -21.13 -42.28
CA SER A 199 -9.59 -20.88 -43.53
C SER A 199 -8.72 -20.45 -44.71
N ARG A 200 -7.66 -21.20 -45.01
CA ARG A 200 -7.17 -21.31 -46.40
C ARG A 200 -6.18 -22.46 -46.59
N ARG A 201 -6.69 -23.69 -46.68
CA ARG A 201 -6.05 -24.76 -47.44
C ARG A 201 -7.13 -25.55 -48.18
N TYR A 202 -6.93 -25.59 -49.49
CA TYR A 202 -7.73 -26.18 -50.58
C TYR A 202 -9.00 -25.42 -50.96
#